data_AF-A0A7X0NGX8-F1
#
_entry.id   AF-A0A7X0NGX8-F1
#
_cell.length_a   1.000
_cell.length_b   1.000
_cell.length_c   1.000
_cell.angle_alpha   90.00
_cell.angle_beta   90.00
_cell.angle_gamma   90.00
#
_symmetry.space_group_name_H-M   'P 1'
#
loop_
_entity.id
_entity.type
_entity.pdbx_description
1 polymer ?
#
loop_
_entity_poly.entity_id
_entity_poly.type
_entity_poly.pdbx_seq_one_letter_code
_entity_poly.pdbx_strand_id
1 'polypeptide(L)' 'MPYYQGKALSIVVRAECGLKVQFPAMHIRKYVTLAGVQGRFCLETVNNKFISLTKVNY' A
#
# COMPACT_ATOMS: atom_id res chain seq x y z
N MET A 1 13.28 -13.70 8.97
CA MET A 1 11.97 -14.19 8.49
C MET A 1 11.61 -13.41 7.24
N PRO A 2 11.26 -14.03 6.10
CA PRO A 2 11.26 -13.31 4.83
C PRO A 2 10.05 -12.39 4.76
N TYR A 3 10.30 -11.11 4.97
CA TYR A 3 9.46 -10.02 4.48
C TYR A 3 9.15 -10.28 3.00
N TYR A 4 7.86 -10.23 2.64
CA TYR A 4 7.29 -10.35 1.29
C TYR A 4 8.19 -10.94 0.18
N GLN A 5 7.95 -12.20 -0.19
CA GLN A 5 8.73 -12.94 -1.20
C GLN A 5 8.45 -12.57 -2.68
N GLY A 6 7.70 -11.50 -2.96
CA GLY A 6 7.45 -11.06 -4.34
C GLY A 6 6.41 -11.86 -5.14
N LYS A 7 5.68 -12.78 -4.51
CA LYS A 7 4.68 -13.62 -5.21
C LYS A 7 3.39 -12.88 -5.58
N ALA A 8 2.94 -11.93 -4.76
CA ALA A 8 1.86 -11.05 -5.18
C ALA A 8 2.41 -9.91 -6.07
N LEU A 9 1.63 -9.50 -7.04
CA LEU A 9 2.04 -8.45 -7.99
C LEU A 9 1.32 -7.14 -7.69
N SER A 10 0.09 -7.23 -7.21
CA SER A 10 -0.75 -6.09 -6.89
C SER A 10 -1.37 -6.21 -5.49
N ILE A 11 -1.71 -5.05 -4.94
CA ILE A 11 -2.51 -4.91 -3.73
C ILE A 11 -3.79 -4.19 -4.12
N VAL A 12 -4.90 -4.62 -3.54
CA VAL A 12 -6.21 -4.00 -3.71
C VAL A 12 -6.70 -3.54 -2.34
N VAL A 13 -7.06 -2.27 -2.24
CA VAL A 13 -7.58 -1.66 -1.01
C VAL A 13 -8.85 -0.87 -1.30
N ARG A 14 -9.65 -0.62 -0.25
CA ARG A 14 -10.69 0.39 -0.27
C ARG A 14 -10.15 1.64 0.41
N ALA A 15 -10.14 2.76 -0.29
CA ALA A 15 -9.86 4.07 0.27
C ALA A 15 -11.03 4.52 1.17
N GLU A 16 -10.76 5.49 2.05
CA GLU A 16 -11.80 6.01 2.97
C GLU A 16 -12.96 6.70 2.23
N CYS A 17 -12.71 7.22 1.03
CA CYS A 17 -13.75 7.75 0.13
C CYS A 17 -14.56 6.66 -0.59
N GLY A 18 -14.35 5.37 -0.27
CA GLY A 18 -15.07 4.23 -0.84
C GLY A 18 -14.50 3.70 -2.16
N LEU A 19 -13.51 4.38 -2.76
CA LEU A 19 -12.87 3.95 -4.00
C LEU A 19 -12.07 2.66 -3.82
N LYS A 20 -12.20 1.74 -4.78
CA LYS A 20 -11.34 0.56 -4.87
C LYS A 20 -10.07 0.95 -5.62
N VAL A 21 -8.92 0.84 -4.96
CA VAL A 21 -7.62 1.22 -5.51
C VAL A 21 -6.74 -0.02 -5.65
N GLN A 22 -6.08 -0.15 -6.80
CA GLN A 22 -5.10 -1.20 -7.06
C GLN A 22 -3.74 -0.59 -7.41
N PHE A 23 -2.67 -1.07 -6.80
CA PHE A 23 -1.30 -0.64 -7.10
C PHE A 23 -0.28 -1.77 -6.92
N PRO A 24 0.94 -1.66 -7.50
CA PRO A 24 1.97 -2.68 -7.37
C PRO A 24 2.36 -2.95 -5.91
N ALA A 25 2.44 -4.22 -5.54
CA ALA A 25 2.70 -4.62 -4.17
C ALA A 25 4.08 -4.18 -3.62
N MET A 26 5.03 -3.88 -4.52
CA MET A 26 6.35 -3.36 -4.14
C MET A 26 6.28 -2.07 -3.32
N HIS A 27 5.28 -1.22 -3.54
CA HIS A 27 5.17 0.07 -2.86
C HIS A 27 4.84 -0.05 -1.36
N ILE A 28 4.30 -1.19 -0.91
CA ILE A 28 3.99 -1.42 0.50
C ILE A 28 5.09 -2.14 1.27
N ARG A 29 6.11 -2.68 0.58
CA ARG A 29 7.13 -3.56 1.19
C ARG A 29 7.77 -2.98 2.45
N LYS A 30 8.03 -1.67 2.46
CA LYS A 30 8.61 -0.95 3.62
C LYS A 30 7.71 -0.93 4.87
N TYR A 31 6.43 -1.25 4.73
CA TYR A 31 5.43 -1.28 5.81
C TYR A 31 4.99 -2.71 6.20
N VAL A 32 5.55 -3.73 5.55
CA VAL A 32 5.25 -5.13 5.89
C VAL A 32 5.94 -5.46 7.21
N THR A 33 5.17 -5.96 8.18
CA THR A 33 5.68 -6.51 9.44
C THR A 33 5.35 -7.99 9.55
N LEU A 34 5.84 -8.67 10.60
CA LEU A 34 5.43 -10.05 10.90
C LEU A 34 3.91 -10.19 11.10
N ALA A 35 3.26 -9.14 11.60
CA ALA A 35 1.80 -9.07 11.77
C ALA A 35 1.05 -8.56 10.53
N GLY A 36 1.72 -8.46 9.38
CA GLY A 36 1.18 -7.89 8.15
C GLY A 36 1.32 -6.37 8.06
N VAL A 37 0.50 -5.75 7.22
CA VAL A 37 0.45 -4.28 7.03
C VAL A 37 -0.78 -3.74 7.73
N GLN A 38 -0.59 -2.78 8.64
CA GLN A 38 -1.67 -2.21 9.44
C GLN A 38 -1.52 -0.68 9.57
N GLY A 39 -2.66 0.01 9.58
CA GLY A 39 -2.78 1.45 9.77
C GLY A 39 -3.45 2.17 8.61
N ARG A 40 -3.47 3.51 8.69
CA ARG A 40 -3.94 4.39 7.62
C ARG A 40 -2.76 4.85 6.76
N PHE A 41 -3.01 4.94 5.46
CA PHE A 41 -2.01 5.34 4.48
C PHE A 41 -2.58 6.43 3.58
N CYS A 42 -1.77 7.42 3.28
CA CYS A 42 -2.05 8.41 2.25
C CYS A 42 -1.40 7.94 0.95
N LEU A 43 -2.22 7.76 -0.10
CA LEU A 43 -1.76 7.48 -1.45
C LEU A 43 -1.86 8.75 -2.28
N GLU A 44 -0.72 9.22 -2.77
CA GLU A 44 -0.66 10.37 -3.66
C GLU A 44 -0.57 9.91 -5.11
N THR A 45 -1.40 10.51 -5.97
CA THR A 45 -1.42 10.22 -7.40
C THR A 45 -1.52 11.51 -8.21
N VAL A 46 -0.93 11.51 -9.39
CA VAL A 46 -1.08 12.57 -10.40
C VAL A 46 -1.45 11.90 -11.72
N ASN A 47 -2.58 12.26 -12.31
CA ASN A 47 -3.09 11.64 -13.54
C ASN A 47 -3.08 10.10 -13.46
N ASN A 48 -3.59 9.54 -12.36
CA ASN A 48 -3.61 8.10 -12.03
C ASN A 48 -2.23 7.42 -11.90
N LYS A 49 -1.13 8.17 -11.97
CA LYS A 49 0.21 7.66 -11.71
C LYS A 49 0.50 7.70 -10.23
N PHE A 50 1.00 6.59 -9.68
CA PHE A 50 1.49 6.51 -8.32
C PHE A 50 2.65 7.50 -8.10
N ILE A 51 2.55 8.34 -7.08
CA ILE A 51 3.63 9.26 -6.66
C ILE A 51 4.23 8.78 -5.35
N SER A 52 3.41 8.61 -4.32
CA SER A 52 3.90 8.26 -2.99
C SER A 52 2.87 7.46 -2.17
N LEU A 53 3.37 6.65 -1.24
CA LEU A 53 2.57 6.00 -0.20
C LEU A 53 3.24 6.24 1.15
N THR A 54 2.54 6.94 2.04
CA THR A 54 3.02 7.32 3.38
C THR A 54 2.05 6.80 4.44
N LYS A 55 2.59 6.24 5.53
CA LYS A 55 1.79 5.89 6.69
C LYS A 55 1.43 7.18 7.45
N VAL A 56 0.16 7.34 7.77
CA VAL A 56 -0.33 8.46 8.58
C VAL A 56 -0.29 8.02 10.04
N ASN A 57 0.50 8.72 10.85
CA ASN A 57 0.47 8.58 12.31
C ASN A 57 -0.41 9.71 12.86
N TYR A 58 -1.39 9.36 13.68
CA TYR A 58 -2.11 10.32 14.53
C TYR A 58 -1.40 10.42 15.87
#